data_AF-A0A553E2S4-F1
#
_entry.id   AF-A0A553E2S4-F1
#
_cell.length_a   1.000
_cell.length_b   1.000
_cell.length_c   1.000
_cell.angle_alpha   90.00
_cell.angle_beta   90.00
_cell.angle_gamma   90.00
#
_symmetry.space_group_name_H-M   'P 1'
#
loop_
_entity.id
_entity.type
_entity.pdbx_description
1 polymer ?
#
loop_
_entity_poly.entity_id
_entity_poly.type
_entity_poly.pdbx_seq_one_letter_code
_entity_poly.pdbx_strand_id
1 'polypeptide(L)'
;MTRKLLLLAVLLFITSGQSQEAPIAFSDALHNNLKAYNKASNAAYENKDFAEGQRLFDSLVRYKLVGTQFDDFTLKGYQSKKVQLNQFKKPVFIVTYASWCVINKGDIPALNQLANEHRSDLQVIVLFWDEKSALKKIAPQFNDAIKICYANESYDNDSHIIATLKHTLGFPTSYFMDENKKIVSIKRISNDYQPKMPSEKALSISYAQFNGVINESLLSKNIATSTLATF
;
A
#
# COMPACT_ATOMS: atom_id res chain seq x y z
N MET A 1 41.75 10.85 42.92
CA MET A 1 41.64 10.70 41.45
C MET A 1 40.42 9.87 41.01
N THR A 2 40.01 8.86 41.79
CA THR A 2 38.85 7.98 41.52
C THR A 2 37.49 8.68 41.38
N ARG A 3 37.23 9.76 42.14
CA ARG A 3 35.94 10.48 42.11
C ARG A 3 35.72 11.31 40.83
N LYS A 4 36.80 11.81 40.21
CA LYS A 4 36.75 12.50 38.90
C LYS A 4 36.59 11.51 37.74
N LEU A 5 37.11 10.28 37.88
CA LEU A 5 36.92 9.21 36.91
C LEU A 5 35.46 8.71 36.88
N LEU A 6 34.81 8.61 38.05
CA LEU A 6 33.41 8.20 38.15
C LEU A 6 32.45 9.23 37.52
N LEU A 7 32.70 10.52 37.70
CA LEU A 7 31.91 11.59 37.08
C LEU A 7 32.07 11.58 35.55
N LEU A 8 33.28 11.29 35.04
CA LEU A 8 33.53 11.16 33.60
C LEU A 8 32.79 9.95 32.99
N ALA A 9 32.74 8.83 33.72
CA ALA A 9 32.01 7.63 33.29
C ALA A 9 30.49 7.87 33.23
N VAL A 10 29.92 8.59 34.21
CA VAL A 10 28.48 8.91 34.23
C VAL A 10 28.09 9.88 33.10
N LEU A 11 28.97 10.82 32.72
CA LEU A 11 28.73 11.73 31.59
C LEU A 11 28.80 11.02 30.22
N LEU A 12 29.61 9.97 30.07
CA LEU A 12 29.72 9.18 28.84
C LEU A 12 28.51 8.26 28.59
N PHE A 13 27.79 7.84 29.64
CA PHE A 13 26.57 7.03 29.52
C PHE A 13 25.33 7.83 29.08
N ILE A 14 25.35 9.17 29.22
CA ILE A 14 24.19 10.02 28.87
C ILE A 14 24.18 10.34 27.36
N THR A 15 25.32 10.22 26.66
CA THR A 15 25.43 10.58 25.24
C THR A 15 25.14 9.44 24.27
N SER A 16 24.89 8.21 24.74
CA SER A 16 24.41 7.10 23.90
C SER A 16 22.89 7.10 23.76
N GLY A 17 22.28 8.28 23.61
CA GLY A 17 20.95 8.39 23.02
C GLY A 17 21.08 8.05 21.54
N GLN A 18 20.76 6.82 21.16
CA GLN A 18 20.60 6.47 19.75
C GLN A 18 19.61 7.46 19.13
N SER A 19 20.10 8.38 18.31
CA SER A 19 19.26 9.13 17.39
C SER A 19 18.75 8.11 16.38
N GLN A 20 17.61 7.49 16.66
CA GLN A 20 16.82 6.87 15.61
C GLN A 20 16.37 8.01 14.72
N GLU A 21 16.98 8.15 13.54
CA GLU A 21 16.47 9.04 12.50
C GLU A 21 14.98 8.76 12.34
N ALA A 22 14.17 9.82 12.39
CA ALA A 22 12.73 9.69 12.23
C ALA A 22 12.45 8.95 10.92
N PRO A 23 11.53 7.98 10.91
CA PRO A 23 11.25 7.22 9.70
C PRO A 23 10.75 8.17 8.61
N ILE A 24 11.33 8.06 7.41
CA ILE A 24 10.97 8.90 6.26
C ILE A 24 9.51 8.62 5.89
N ALA A 25 8.70 9.67 5.77
CA ALA A 25 7.32 9.56 5.32
C ALA A 25 7.25 9.12 3.84
N PHE A 26 6.24 8.32 3.53
CA PHE A 26 6.02 7.79 2.19
C PHE A 26 5.80 8.91 1.17
N SER A 27 4.96 9.89 1.49
CA SER A 27 4.72 11.06 0.65
C SER A 27 5.99 11.85 0.34
N ASP A 28 6.87 12.05 1.34
CA ASP A 28 8.16 12.73 1.16
C ASP A 28 9.11 11.92 0.28
N ALA A 29 9.26 10.62 0.54
CA ALA A 29 10.07 9.74 -0.28
C ALA A 29 9.59 9.72 -1.73
N LEU A 30 8.28 9.70 -1.95
CA LEU A 30 7.69 9.77 -3.27
C LEU A 30 7.97 11.12 -3.93
N HIS A 31 7.68 12.23 -3.26
CA HIS A 31 7.91 13.59 -3.75
C HIS A 31 9.36 13.79 -4.22
N ASN A 32 10.32 13.34 -3.41
CA ASN A 32 11.75 13.48 -3.68
C ASN A 32 12.23 12.70 -4.91
N ASN A 33 11.52 11.64 -5.31
CA ASN A 33 11.90 10.78 -6.43
C ASN A 33 10.99 10.92 -7.66
N LEU A 34 9.83 11.55 -7.52
CA LEU A 34 8.78 11.59 -8.54
C LEU A 34 9.22 12.28 -9.83
N LYS A 35 9.94 13.40 -9.74
CA LYS A 35 10.37 14.16 -10.92
C LYS A 35 11.28 13.33 -11.84
N ALA A 36 12.26 12.64 -11.25
CA ALA A 36 13.20 11.80 -11.99
C ALA A 36 12.50 10.58 -12.58
N TYR A 37 11.66 9.91 -11.78
CA TYR A 37 10.86 8.78 -12.23
C TYR A 37 9.92 9.15 -13.39
N ASN A 38 9.14 10.23 -13.27
CA ASN A 38 8.21 10.65 -14.32
C ASN A 38 8.93 10.96 -15.62
N LYS A 39 10.08 11.67 -15.56
CA LYS A 39 10.87 11.95 -16.76
C LYS A 39 11.31 10.68 -17.47
N ALA A 40 11.84 9.70 -16.74
CA ALA A 40 12.33 8.45 -17.32
C ALA A 40 11.17 7.56 -17.82
N SER A 41 10.12 7.44 -17.01
CA SER A 41 8.93 6.64 -17.30
C SER A 41 8.19 7.15 -18.52
N ASN A 42 7.97 8.48 -18.62
CA ASN A 42 7.35 9.08 -19.80
C ASN A 42 8.15 8.79 -21.07
N ALA A 43 9.48 8.96 -21.03
CA ALA A 43 10.33 8.65 -22.17
C ALA A 43 10.24 7.17 -22.58
N ALA A 44 10.16 6.23 -21.62
CA ALA A 44 9.97 4.82 -21.91
C ALA A 44 8.62 4.56 -22.61
N TYR A 45 7.52 5.10 -22.07
CA TYR A 45 6.18 4.91 -22.65
C TYR A 45 5.99 5.63 -24.01
N GLU A 46 6.57 6.82 -24.19
CA GLU A 46 6.61 7.53 -25.48
C GLU A 46 7.31 6.69 -26.57
N ASN A 47 8.35 5.97 -26.18
CA ASN A 47 9.07 5.03 -27.06
C ASN A 47 8.44 3.63 -27.13
N LYS A 48 7.28 3.42 -26.49
CA LYS A 48 6.57 2.12 -26.39
C LYS A 48 7.40 1.01 -25.72
N ASP A 49 8.39 1.38 -24.92
CA ASP A 49 9.18 0.46 -24.10
C ASP A 49 8.48 0.20 -22.77
N PHE A 50 7.45 -0.66 -22.83
CA PHE A 50 6.65 -1.01 -21.66
C PHE A 50 7.44 -1.81 -20.62
N ALA A 51 8.46 -2.57 -21.05
CA ALA A 51 9.32 -3.33 -20.15
C ALA A 51 10.19 -2.38 -19.32
N GLU A 52 10.76 -1.35 -19.94
CA GLU A 52 11.50 -0.31 -19.23
C GLU A 52 10.59 0.50 -18.30
N GLY A 53 9.38 0.87 -18.74
CA GLY A 53 8.40 1.53 -17.89
C GLY A 53 8.07 0.73 -16.62
N GLN A 54 7.93 -0.59 -16.76
CA GLN A 54 7.73 -1.51 -15.63
C GLN A 54 8.98 -1.57 -14.73
N ARG A 55 10.17 -1.73 -15.32
CA ARG A 55 11.43 -1.77 -14.56
C ARG A 55 11.66 -0.50 -13.76
N LEU A 56 11.35 0.67 -14.32
CA LEU A 56 11.47 1.96 -13.64
C LEU A 56 10.51 2.07 -12.45
N PHE A 57 9.26 1.59 -12.60
CA PHE A 57 8.31 1.54 -11.50
C PHE A 57 8.80 0.60 -10.39
N ASP A 58 9.24 -0.62 -10.74
CA ASP A 58 9.76 -1.59 -9.77
C ASP A 58 11.01 -1.04 -9.05
N SER A 59 11.86 -0.29 -9.75
CA SER A 59 13.01 0.39 -9.16
C SER A 59 12.61 1.49 -8.18
N LEU A 60 11.63 2.33 -8.54
CA LEU A 60 11.11 3.36 -7.64
C LEU A 60 10.57 2.71 -6.36
N VAL A 61 9.72 1.70 -6.49
CA VAL A 61 9.12 1.01 -5.35
C VAL A 61 10.20 0.38 -4.47
N ARG A 62 11.03 -0.49 -5.05
CA ARG A 62 12.00 -1.29 -4.30
C ARG A 62 13.04 -0.45 -3.57
N TYR A 63 13.57 0.59 -4.22
CA TYR A 63 14.72 1.31 -3.69
C TYR A 63 14.36 2.63 -3.00
N LYS A 64 13.15 3.17 -3.22
CA LYS A 64 12.76 4.48 -2.68
C LYS A 64 11.53 4.44 -1.77
N LEU A 65 10.62 3.49 -1.94
CA LEU A 65 9.33 3.49 -1.22
C LEU A 65 9.21 2.36 -0.18
N VAL A 66 9.74 1.18 -0.45
CA VAL A 66 9.76 0.08 0.54
C VAL A 66 10.55 0.51 1.77
N GLY A 67 9.98 0.26 2.95
CA GLY A 67 10.54 0.62 4.26
C GLY A 67 10.13 2.00 4.78
N THR A 68 9.57 2.88 3.93
CA THR A 68 9.06 4.19 4.34
C THR A 68 7.81 4.05 5.22
N GLN A 69 7.58 5.05 6.07
CA GLN A 69 6.39 5.14 6.90
C GLN A 69 5.21 5.65 6.07
N PHE A 70 4.14 4.88 5.97
CA PHE A 70 2.93 5.35 5.30
C PHE A 70 2.31 6.51 6.07
N ASP A 71 1.90 7.54 5.33
CA ASP A 71 1.23 8.70 5.90
C ASP A 71 -0.07 8.30 6.64
N ASP A 72 -0.40 9.01 7.71
CA ASP A 72 -1.61 8.74 8.51
C ASP A 72 -2.88 9.26 7.84
N PHE A 73 -3.22 8.64 6.70
CA PHE A 73 -4.44 8.96 5.99
C PHE A 73 -5.67 8.48 6.76
N THR A 74 -6.63 9.39 6.91
CA THR A 74 -8.00 9.04 7.34
C THR A 74 -8.89 8.89 6.13
N LEU A 75 -9.32 7.66 5.84
CA LEU A 75 -10.20 7.36 4.71
C LEU A 75 -11.67 7.53 5.11
N LYS A 76 -12.52 7.87 4.12
CA LYS A 76 -13.98 7.82 4.29
C LYS A 76 -14.45 6.37 4.03
N GLY A 77 -15.18 5.80 4.97
CA GLY A 77 -15.73 4.44 4.83
C GLY A 77 -17.11 4.46 4.15
N TYR A 78 -17.42 3.42 3.38
CA TYR A 78 -18.74 3.27 2.78
C TYR A 78 -19.77 2.89 3.86
N GLN A 79 -19.46 1.84 4.66
CA GLN A 79 -20.28 1.41 5.80
C GLN A 79 -19.94 2.14 7.11
N SER A 80 -18.71 2.61 7.29
CA SER A 80 -18.26 3.36 8.49
C SER A 80 -18.02 4.83 8.18
N LYS A 81 -18.15 5.73 9.16
CA LYS A 81 -17.95 7.17 8.91
C LYS A 81 -16.49 7.51 8.54
N LYS A 82 -15.52 6.84 9.19
CA LYS A 82 -14.07 7.05 8.99
C LYS A 82 -13.32 5.73 9.17
N VAL A 83 -12.20 5.58 8.48
CA VAL A 83 -11.25 4.46 8.60
C VAL A 83 -9.85 5.05 8.75
N GLN A 84 -9.26 4.90 9.93
CA GLN A 84 -7.89 5.37 10.21
C GLN A 84 -6.95 4.18 10.14
N LEU A 85 -5.93 4.25 9.28
CA LEU A 85 -5.05 3.11 9.04
C LEU A 85 -4.27 2.72 10.30
N ASN A 86 -3.82 3.71 11.07
CA ASN A 86 -3.07 3.52 12.32
C ASN A 86 -3.86 2.81 13.44
N GLN A 87 -5.19 2.69 13.32
CA GLN A 87 -6.00 1.93 14.28
C GLN A 87 -5.88 0.42 14.10
N PHE A 88 -5.49 -0.06 12.91
CA PHE A 88 -5.31 -1.49 12.66
C PHE A 88 -3.98 -1.97 13.25
N LYS A 89 -4.06 -2.92 14.19
CA LYS A 89 -2.88 -3.58 14.77
C LYS A 89 -2.30 -4.70 13.90
N LYS A 90 -3.03 -5.11 12.87
CA LYS A 90 -2.59 -6.06 11.85
C LYS A 90 -1.99 -5.34 10.64
N PRO A 91 -1.23 -6.03 9.78
CA PRO A 91 -0.88 -5.56 8.45
C PRO A 91 -2.13 -5.10 7.68
N VAL A 92 -1.92 -4.18 6.75
CA VAL A 92 -2.99 -3.62 5.93
C VAL A 92 -2.67 -3.82 4.46
N PHE A 93 -3.59 -4.45 3.74
CA PHE A 93 -3.56 -4.58 2.29
C PHE A 93 -4.63 -3.68 1.68
N ILE A 94 -4.20 -2.65 0.97
CA ILE A 94 -5.09 -1.73 0.25
C ILE A 94 -5.06 -2.08 -1.23
N VAL A 95 -6.22 -2.22 -1.86
CA VAL A 95 -6.35 -2.24 -3.32
C VAL A 95 -7.15 -1.04 -3.78
N THR A 96 -6.62 -0.30 -4.74
CA THR A 96 -7.25 0.91 -5.27
C THR A 96 -7.97 0.63 -6.58
N TYR A 97 -9.16 1.23 -6.75
CA TYR A 97 -9.95 1.16 -7.96
C TYR A 97 -10.57 2.53 -8.29
N ALA A 98 -11.15 2.62 -9.48
CA ALA A 98 -12.12 3.65 -9.81
C ALA A 98 -13.36 2.99 -10.44
N SER A 99 -14.54 3.57 -10.29
CA SER A 99 -15.80 2.99 -10.78
C SER A 99 -15.86 2.87 -12.31
N TRP A 100 -15.08 3.69 -13.02
CA TRP A 100 -14.89 3.63 -14.48
C TRP A 100 -13.77 2.66 -14.92
N CYS A 101 -13.13 1.96 -13.98
CA CYS A 101 -12.17 0.92 -14.30
C CYS A 101 -12.89 -0.36 -14.75
N VAL A 102 -12.30 -1.07 -15.72
CA VAL A 102 -12.73 -2.43 -16.04
C VAL A 102 -12.17 -3.37 -14.96
N ILE A 103 -12.95 -3.56 -13.89
CA ILE A 103 -12.62 -4.51 -12.82
C ILE A 103 -12.79 -5.94 -13.38
N ASN A 104 -11.81 -6.82 -13.15
CA ASN A 104 -11.94 -8.19 -13.58
C ASN A 104 -13.08 -8.86 -12.79
N LYS A 105 -13.92 -9.66 -13.46
CA LYS A 105 -15.06 -10.34 -12.81
C LYS A 105 -14.60 -11.24 -11.65
N GLY A 106 -13.34 -11.66 -11.65
CA GLY A 106 -12.71 -12.43 -10.57
C GLY A 106 -12.25 -11.62 -9.36
N ASP A 107 -12.09 -10.29 -9.46
CA ASP A 107 -11.40 -9.51 -8.43
C ASP A 107 -12.18 -9.45 -7.12
N ILE A 108 -13.47 -9.10 -7.19
CA ILE A 108 -14.34 -9.04 -6.02
C ILE A 108 -14.45 -10.41 -5.32
N PRO A 109 -14.78 -11.53 -6.00
CA PRO A 109 -14.85 -12.83 -5.33
C PRO A 109 -13.49 -13.28 -4.79
N ALA A 110 -12.37 -13.01 -5.48
CA ALA A 110 -11.03 -13.31 -4.98
C ALA A 110 -10.70 -12.54 -3.71
N LEU A 111 -10.93 -11.22 -3.69
CA LEU A 111 -10.71 -10.38 -2.52
C LEU A 111 -11.60 -10.81 -1.35
N ASN A 112 -12.86 -11.17 -1.61
CA ASN A 112 -13.76 -11.70 -0.58
C ASN A 112 -13.22 -12.97 0.05
N GLN A 113 -12.75 -13.92 -0.77
CA GLN A 113 -12.18 -15.17 -0.29
C GLN A 113 -10.92 -14.91 0.55
N LEU A 114 -9.96 -14.15 0.03
CA LEU A 114 -8.71 -13.83 0.71
C LEU A 114 -8.91 -13.04 2.01
N ALA A 115 -9.85 -12.08 2.03
CA ALA A 115 -10.15 -11.33 3.24
C ALA A 115 -10.77 -12.19 4.34
N ASN A 116 -11.52 -13.24 3.96
CA ASN A 116 -12.02 -14.22 4.91
C ASN A 116 -10.92 -15.17 5.41
N GLU A 117 -10.08 -15.67 4.50
CA GLU A 117 -8.94 -16.55 4.83
C GLU A 117 -7.97 -15.85 5.79
N HIS A 118 -7.70 -14.56 5.57
CA HIS A 118 -6.80 -13.75 6.39
C HIS A 118 -7.50 -12.82 7.39
N ARG A 119 -8.72 -13.17 7.82
CA ARG A 119 -9.53 -12.26 8.67
C ARG A 119 -8.82 -11.90 9.99
N SER A 120 -8.08 -12.85 10.57
CA SER A 120 -7.37 -12.69 11.86
C SER A 120 -6.05 -11.93 11.76
N ASP A 121 -5.36 -12.01 10.63
CA ASP A 121 -3.96 -11.62 10.45
C ASP A 121 -3.75 -10.51 9.41
N LEU A 122 -4.77 -10.13 8.62
CA LEU A 122 -4.67 -9.05 7.62
C LEU A 122 -5.92 -8.16 7.59
N GLN A 123 -5.77 -6.84 7.51
CA GLN A 123 -6.87 -5.94 7.16
C GLN A 123 -6.88 -5.72 5.65
N VAL A 124 -7.92 -6.16 4.96
CA VAL A 124 -8.14 -5.82 3.56
C VAL A 124 -8.99 -4.55 3.45
N ILE A 125 -8.53 -3.59 2.65
CA ILE A 125 -9.23 -2.33 2.35
C ILE A 125 -9.32 -2.21 0.83
N VAL A 126 -10.51 -1.87 0.34
CA VAL A 126 -10.71 -1.50 -1.07
C VAL A 126 -11.03 -0.02 -1.13
N LEU A 127 -10.17 0.76 -1.76
CA LEU A 127 -10.28 2.22 -1.87
C LEU A 127 -10.69 2.63 -3.28
N PHE A 128 -11.85 3.27 -3.41
CA PHE A 128 -12.34 3.79 -4.68
C PHE A 128 -12.05 5.29 -4.84
N TRP A 129 -11.52 5.69 -6.00
CA TRP A 129 -11.31 7.10 -6.37
C TRP A 129 -12.60 7.80 -6.84
N ASP A 130 -13.67 7.65 -6.08
CA ASP A 130 -15.05 7.99 -6.45
C ASP A 130 -15.80 8.66 -5.30
N GLU A 131 -16.94 9.26 -5.64
CA GLU A 131 -17.92 9.68 -4.65
C GLU A 131 -18.70 8.49 -4.08
N LYS A 132 -19.18 8.62 -2.83
CA LYS A 132 -19.95 7.56 -2.15
C LYS A 132 -21.11 7.02 -2.98
N SER A 133 -21.79 7.90 -3.73
CA SER A 133 -22.94 7.58 -4.59
C SER A 133 -22.59 6.57 -5.69
N ALA A 134 -21.40 6.65 -6.27
CA ALA A 134 -20.94 5.75 -7.33
C ALA A 134 -20.72 4.31 -6.83
N LEU A 135 -20.45 4.14 -5.54
CA LEU A 135 -20.21 2.84 -4.93
C LEU A 135 -21.49 2.04 -4.63
N LYS A 136 -22.69 2.64 -4.78
CA LYS A 136 -23.96 2.05 -4.33
C LYS A 136 -24.22 0.62 -4.84
N LYS A 137 -23.77 0.32 -6.07
CA LYS A 137 -23.95 -0.99 -6.71
C LYS A 137 -22.78 -1.96 -6.48
N ILE A 138 -21.59 -1.43 -6.19
CA ILE A 138 -20.35 -2.22 -6.12
C ILE A 138 -20.04 -2.62 -4.67
N ALA A 139 -20.18 -1.69 -3.73
CA ALA A 139 -19.87 -1.94 -2.32
C ALA A 139 -20.62 -3.14 -1.71
N PRO A 140 -21.90 -3.41 -2.02
CA PRO A 140 -22.61 -4.59 -1.49
C PRO A 140 -22.07 -5.94 -1.97
N GLN A 141 -21.23 -5.98 -3.00
CA GLN A 141 -20.65 -7.21 -3.52
C GLN A 141 -19.45 -7.69 -2.70
N PHE A 142 -18.90 -6.81 -1.86
CA PHE A 142 -17.83 -7.17 -0.92
C PHE A 142 -18.40 -7.67 0.40
N ASN A 143 -17.71 -8.63 1.02
CA ASN A 143 -18.08 -9.14 2.34
C ASN A 143 -17.62 -8.19 3.47
N ASP A 144 -18.02 -8.52 4.69
CA ASP A 144 -17.77 -7.73 5.90
C ASP A 144 -16.31 -7.78 6.40
N ALA A 145 -15.48 -8.71 5.90
CA ALA A 145 -14.05 -8.75 6.19
C ALA A 145 -13.29 -7.57 5.56
N ILE A 146 -13.87 -6.97 4.52
CA ILE A 146 -13.26 -5.89 3.75
C ILE A 146 -13.82 -4.55 4.19
N LYS A 147 -12.92 -3.57 4.41
CA LYS A 147 -13.34 -2.17 4.57
C LYS A 147 -13.40 -1.50 3.20
N ILE A 148 -14.60 -1.11 2.79
CA ILE A 148 -14.79 -0.33 1.56
C ILE A 148 -14.63 1.14 1.90
N CYS A 149 -13.68 1.79 1.24
CA CYS A 149 -13.36 3.20 1.41
C CYS A 149 -13.49 3.95 0.09
N TYR A 150 -13.62 5.26 0.17
CA TYR A 150 -13.68 6.12 -1.00
C TYR A 150 -12.98 7.46 -0.75
N ALA A 151 -12.47 8.05 -1.83
CA ALA A 151 -11.90 9.39 -1.85
C ALA A 151 -12.18 10.05 -3.20
N ASN A 152 -12.53 11.33 -3.21
CA ASN A 152 -12.81 12.07 -4.45
C ASN A 152 -12.28 13.50 -4.38
N GLU A 153 -11.90 14.04 -5.53
CA GLU A 153 -11.40 15.42 -5.66
C GLU A 153 -12.46 16.46 -5.23
N SER A 154 -13.75 16.11 -5.29
CA SER A 154 -14.84 16.97 -4.82
C SER A 154 -14.92 17.10 -3.30
N TYR A 155 -14.15 16.31 -2.54
CA TYR A 155 -14.15 16.37 -1.08
C TYR A 155 -12.94 17.14 -0.53
N ASP A 156 -13.19 18.15 0.30
CA ASP A 156 -12.22 19.12 0.82
C ASP A 156 -10.91 18.53 1.39
N ASN A 157 -10.97 17.32 1.97
CA ASN A 157 -9.86 16.70 2.70
C ASN A 157 -9.21 15.51 1.97
N ASP A 158 -9.55 15.24 0.71
CA ASP A 158 -9.01 14.10 -0.02
C ASP A 158 -7.87 14.46 -0.99
N SER A 159 -7.65 15.75 -1.26
CA SER A 159 -6.63 16.22 -2.21
C SER A 159 -5.25 15.62 -1.95
N HIS A 160 -4.83 15.55 -0.68
CA HIS A 160 -3.51 15.02 -0.32
C HIS A 160 -3.37 13.53 -0.62
N ILE A 161 -4.34 12.68 -0.26
CA ILE A 161 -4.26 11.25 -0.55
C ILE A 161 -4.39 10.97 -2.05
N ILE A 162 -5.24 11.71 -2.75
CA ILE A 162 -5.43 11.54 -4.18
C ILE A 162 -4.15 11.95 -4.94
N ALA A 163 -3.56 13.11 -4.60
CA ALA A 163 -2.29 13.53 -5.16
C ALA A 163 -1.17 12.53 -4.87
N THR A 164 -1.13 11.96 -3.66
CA THR A 164 -0.06 11.08 -3.20
C THR A 164 -0.16 9.66 -3.74
N LEU A 165 -1.37 9.12 -3.95
CA LEU A 165 -1.57 7.73 -4.39
C LEU A 165 -2.05 7.63 -5.83
N LYS A 166 -3.14 8.33 -6.19
CA LYS A 166 -3.79 8.21 -7.50
C LYS A 166 -2.93 8.82 -8.60
N HIS A 167 -2.47 10.06 -8.42
CA HIS A 167 -1.81 10.83 -9.48
C HIS A 167 -0.33 10.46 -9.69
N THR A 168 0.26 9.75 -8.74
CA THR A 168 1.68 9.38 -8.73
C THR A 168 1.90 7.93 -9.15
N LEU A 169 1.14 6.99 -8.58
CA LEU A 169 1.33 5.56 -8.75
C LEU A 169 0.26 4.94 -9.64
N GLY A 170 -0.84 5.66 -9.88
CA GLY A 170 -1.95 5.24 -10.73
C GLY A 170 -2.88 4.27 -10.03
N PHE A 171 -3.78 3.68 -10.81
CA PHE A 171 -4.76 2.69 -10.37
C PHE A 171 -5.11 1.75 -11.54
N PRO A 172 -5.47 0.48 -11.27
CA PRO A 172 -5.49 -0.17 -9.96
C PRO A 172 -4.09 -0.51 -9.44
N THR A 173 -3.85 -0.15 -8.18
CA THR A 173 -2.58 -0.35 -7.47
C THR A 173 -2.87 -0.93 -6.10
N SER A 174 -2.08 -1.91 -5.67
CA SER A 174 -2.11 -2.43 -4.31
C SER A 174 -0.93 -1.95 -3.47
N TYR A 175 -1.18 -1.82 -2.18
CA TYR A 175 -0.22 -1.41 -1.16
C TYR A 175 -0.31 -2.42 -0.02
N PHE A 176 0.83 -2.98 0.37
CA PHE A 176 0.94 -3.79 1.57
C PHE A 176 1.77 -3.06 2.60
N MET A 177 1.22 -2.93 3.80
CA MET A 177 1.85 -2.32 4.95
C MET A 177 1.92 -3.31 6.11
N ASP A 178 3.01 -3.25 6.87
CA ASP A 178 3.14 -4.02 8.11
C ASP A 178 2.26 -3.46 9.25
N GLU A 179 2.35 -4.06 10.44
CA GLU A 179 1.62 -3.62 11.64
C GLU A 179 1.93 -2.18 12.03
N ASN A 180 3.16 -1.73 11.77
CA ASN A 180 3.65 -0.38 12.05
C ASN A 180 3.38 0.61 10.92
N LYS A 181 2.67 0.18 9.86
CA LYS A 181 2.37 0.95 8.67
C LYS A 181 3.61 1.36 7.86
N LYS A 182 4.67 0.54 7.91
CA LYS A 182 5.76 0.64 6.94
C LYS A 182 5.36 -0.04 5.65
N ILE A 183 5.70 0.56 4.51
CA ILE A 183 5.48 -0.04 3.20
C ILE A 183 6.34 -1.29 3.03
N VAL A 184 5.71 -2.42 2.78
CA VAL A 184 6.39 -3.69 2.45
C VAL A 184 6.40 -3.91 0.94
N SER A 185 5.28 -3.62 0.27
CA SER A 185 5.18 -3.76 -1.18
C SER A 185 4.16 -2.82 -1.79
N ILE A 186 4.39 -2.46 -3.05
CA ILE A 186 3.44 -1.74 -3.90
C ILE A 186 3.45 -2.43 -5.26
N LYS A 187 2.28 -2.79 -5.79
CA LYS A 187 2.17 -3.50 -7.07
C LYS A 187 1.03 -2.90 -7.90
N ARG A 188 1.27 -2.71 -9.19
CA ARG A 188 0.17 -2.45 -10.14
C ARG A 188 -0.58 -3.75 -10.37
N ILE A 189 -1.90 -3.67 -10.34
CA ILE A 189 -2.76 -4.82 -10.62
C ILE A 189 -2.90 -4.94 -12.13
N SER A 190 -2.45 -6.06 -12.69
CA SER A 190 -2.67 -6.39 -14.10
C SER A 190 -4.16 -6.53 -14.37
N ASN A 191 -4.60 -6.01 -15.51
CA ASN A 191 -5.97 -6.19 -15.97
C ASN A 191 -5.99 -7.22 -17.08
N ASP A 192 -6.10 -8.50 -16.70
CA ASP A 192 -6.24 -9.62 -17.65
C ASP A 192 -7.68 -9.82 -18.12
N TYR A 193 -8.47 -8.74 -18.18
CA TYR A 193 -9.86 -8.78 -18.59
C TYR A 193 -10.01 -9.33 -20.00
N GLN A 194 -10.86 -10.35 -20.12
CA GLN A 194 -11.29 -10.89 -21.40
C GLN A 194 -12.82 -11.01 -21.38
N PRO A 195 -13.55 -10.43 -22.37
CA PRO A 195 -15.01 -10.37 -22.36
C PRO A 195 -15.71 -11.72 -22.16
N LYS A 196 -15.13 -12.79 -22.74
CA LYS A 196 -15.69 -14.15 -22.77
C LYS A 196 -15.06 -15.10 -21.75
N MET A 197 -14.25 -14.62 -20.81
CA MET A 197 -13.63 -15.48 -19.80
C MET A 197 -14.70 -16.07 -18.86
N PRO A 198 -14.70 -17.40 -18.63
CA PRO A 198 -15.55 -18.02 -17.62
C PRO A 198 -15.25 -17.45 -16.22
N SER A 199 -16.29 -17.24 -15.41
CA SER A 199 -16.15 -16.62 -14.08
C SER A 199 -15.19 -17.37 -13.15
N GLU A 200 -15.17 -18.70 -13.22
CA GLU A 200 -14.24 -19.54 -12.43
C GLU A 200 -12.78 -19.26 -12.81
N LYS A 201 -12.48 -19.19 -14.11
CA LYS A 201 -11.14 -18.86 -14.59
C LYS A 201 -10.74 -17.43 -14.19
N ALA A 202 -11.67 -16.48 -14.29
CA ALA A 202 -11.44 -15.10 -13.85
C ALA A 202 -11.10 -15.05 -12.36
N LEU A 203 -11.88 -15.77 -11.53
CA LEU A 203 -11.62 -15.93 -10.10
C LEU A 203 -10.24 -16.53 -9.84
N SER A 204 -9.88 -17.64 -10.49
CA SER A 204 -8.58 -18.28 -10.27
C SER A 204 -7.40 -17.35 -10.59
N ILE A 205 -7.50 -16.56 -11.67
CA ILE A 205 -6.47 -15.59 -12.05
C ILE A 205 -6.36 -14.48 -11.01
N SER A 206 -7.47 -13.83 -10.67
CA SER A 206 -7.48 -12.75 -9.67
C SER A 206 -7.04 -13.24 -8.29
N TYR A 207 -7.47 -14.44 -7.88
CA TYR A 207 -7.05 -15.06 -6.62
C TYR A 207 -5.55 -15.30 -6.61
N ALA A 208 -4.99 -15.93 -7.65
CA ALA A 208 -3.55 -16.18 -7.73
C ALA A 208 -2.73 -14.87 -7.66
N GLN A 209 -3.19 -13.83 -8.34
CA GLN A 209 -2.55 -12.52 -8.32
C GLN A 209 -2.55 -11.89 -6.93
N PHE A 210 -3.71 -11.74 -6.28
CA PHE A 210 -3.79 -11.11 -4.96
C PHE A 210 -3.11 -11.96 -3.90
N ASN A 211 -3.31 -13.28 -3.92
CA ASN A 211 -2.68 -14.22 -2.98
C ASN A 211 -1.15 -14.19 -3.11
N GLY A 212 -0.62 -14.12 -4.35
CA GLY A 212 0.82 -13.98 -4.59
C GLY A 212 1.39 -12.73 -3.92
N VAL A 213 0.75 -11.57 -4.14
CA VAL A 213 1.18 -10.30 -3.52
C VAL A 213 1.11 -10.37 -1.99
N ILE A 214 0.02 -10.91 -1.43
CA ILE A 214 -0.16 -11.04 0.02
C ILE A 214 0.92 -11.93 0.62
N ASN A 215 1.12 -13.14 0.08
CA ASN A 215 2.08 -14.09 0.61
C ASN A 215 3.53 -13.62 0.48
N GLU A 216 3.92 -13.07 -0.68
CA GLU A 216 5.25 -12.48 -0.85
C GLU A 216 5.50 -11.35 0.15
N SER A 217 4.49 -10.53 0.43
CA SER A 217 4.61 -9.42 1.39
C SER A 217 4.70 -9.92 2.82
N LEU A 218 3.89 -10.91 3.22
CA LEU A 218 3.95 -11.54 4.53
C LEU A 218 5.32 -12.22 4.77
N LEU A 219 5.86 -12.91 3.76
CA LEU A 219 7.20 -13.51 3.82
C LEU A 219 8.29 -12.44 3.96
N SER A 220 8.25 -11.40 3.14
CA SER A 220 9.23 -10.30 3.17
C SER A 220 9.24 -9.59 4.54
N LYS A 221 8.06 -9.38 5.12
CA LYS A 221 7.91 -8.84 6.48
C LYS A 221 8.59 -9.74 7.51
N ASN A 222 8.35 -11.04 7.48
CA ASN A 222 8.92 -11.99 8.45
C ASN A 222 10.46 -12.06 8.37
N ILE A 223 11.03 -11.93 7.16
CA ILE A 223 12.49 -11.84 6.96
C ILE A 223 13.05 -10.56 7.59
N ALA A 224 12.38 -9.42 7.40
CA ALA A 224 12.80 -8.16 8.01
C ALA A 224 12.76 -8.22 9.55
N THR A 225 11.73 -8.85 10.13
CA THR A 225 11.61 -9.01 11.59
C THR A 225 12.67 -9.95 12.17
N SER A 226 12.96 -11.08 11.52
CA SER A 226 13.99 -12.03 12.00
C SER A 226 15.41 -11.44 11.96
N THR A 227 15.71 -10.61 10.96
CA THR A 227 17.00 -9.92 10.86
C THR A 227 17.21 -8.91 12.00
N LEU A 228 16.14 -8.25 12.47
CA LEU A 228 16.18 -7.31 13.60
C LEU A 228 16.27 -7.99 14.97
N ALA A 229 15.84 -9.25 15.09
CA ALA A 229 15.86 -10.01 16.34
C ALA A 229 17.20 -10.73 16.63
N THR A 230 18.17 -10.66 15.70
CA THR A 230 19.46 -11.37 15.79
C THR A 230 20.62 -10.45 16.23
N PHE A 231 20.31 -9.25 16.73
CA PHE A 231 21.28 -8.28 17.26
C PHE A 231 21.00 -7.93 18.71
#